data_AF-A0A0G1VNZ9-F1
#
_entry.id   AF-A0A0G1VNZ9-F1
#
_cell.length_a   1.000
_cell.length_b   1.000
_cell.length_c   1.000
_cell.angle_alpha   90.00
_cell.angle_beta   90.00
_cell.angle_gamma   90.00
#
_symmetry.space_group_name_H-M   'P 1'
#
loop_
_entity.id
_entity.type
_entity.pdbx_description
1 polymer ?
#
loop_
_entity_poly.entity_id
_entity_poly.type
_entity_poly.pdbx_seq_one_letter_code
_entity_poly.pdbx_strand_id
1 'polypeptide(L)'
;MANRHLARSTVLQTLFEWDFNGRRPTDDLEGVLERDVAEFAPGMTDLHFMKELLRSIVEKRKDIDTIIEKAAPDWPLDKISIVDRNILRIGLYELLFADKGEVPEKVAINEAIELAKTYGGENSGKFVNGVLGSVYKELGEPGKDAVSKKGKRKVEVPFEKMPIFKLCGAVVYARDGADVYLAFVHDIFGHWTLSKGKIEEEEKVEDGTVRKVKEELGIDVVIKEPLGNNEYVASDPEKGKIRKQVNYFLAEGKFDNLKLGSSGGLDDARWFKMADIVSLNIYNDILPIVTKAVNILLGK
;
A
#
# COMPACT_ATOMS: atom_id res chain seq x y z
N MET A 1 -15.50 19.62 -5.01
CA MET A 1 -15.89 18.28 -4.51
C MET A 1 -17.00 17.68 -5.36
N ALA A 2 -18.20 18.28 -5.46
CA ALA A 2 -19.29 17.73 -6.29
C ALA A 2 -18.91 17.44 -7.76
N ASN A 3 -18.10 18.31 -8.38
CA ASN A 3 -17.66 18.11 -9.76
C ASN A 3 -16.75 16.88 -9.94
N ARG A 4 -15.84 16.61 -8.97
CA ARG A 4 -14.95 15.44 -9.05
C ARG A 4 -15.64 14.12 -8.70
N HIS A 5 -16.66 14.16 -7.84
CA HIS A 5 -17.48 12.98 -7.58
C HIS A 5 -18.23 12.56 -8.86
N LEU A 6 -18.90 13.51 -9.52
CA LEU A 6 -19.57 13.27 -10.80
C LEU A 6 -18.58 12.76 -11.86
N ALA A 7 -17.37 13.32 -11.92
CA ALA A 7 -16.34 12.90 -12.87
C ALA A 7 -16.00 11.41 -12.71
N ARG A 8 -15.80 10.98 -11.46
CA ARG A 8 -15.53 9.57 -11.15
C ARG A 8 -16.72 8.67 -11.48
N SER A 9 -17.93 9.14 -11.23
CA SER A 9 -19.14 8.40 -11.61
C SER A 9 -19.24 8.19 -13.12
N THR A 10 -18.90 9.19 -13.93
CA THR A 10 -18.88 9.05 -15.39
C THR A 10 -17.76 8.12 -15.85
N VAL A 11 -16.55 8.26 -15.30
CA VAL A 11 -15.44 7.34 -15.60
C VAL A 11 -15.78 5.90 -15.20
N LEU A 12 -16.49 5.70 -14.08
CA LEU A 12 -16.99 4.39 -13.66
C LEU A 12 -17.94 3.77 -14.69
N GLN A 13 -18.86 4.56 -15.26
CA GLN A 13 -19.78 4.08 -16.29
C GLN A 13 -19.05 3.66 -17.57
N THR A 14 -18.09 4.47 -18.02
CA THR A 14 -17.24 4.15 -19.17
C THR A 14 -16.44 2.87 -18.93
N LEU A 15 -15.82 2.73 -17.76
CA LEU A 15 -15.08 1.52 -17.38
C LEU A 15 -16.00 0.30 -17.27
N PHE A 16 -17.20 0.46 -16.73
CA PHE A 16 -18.20 -0.60 -16.66
C PHE A 16 -18.59 -1.08 -18.05
N GLU A 17 -18.90 -0.17 -18.98
CA GLU A 17 -19.27 -0.52 -20.35
C GLU A 17 -18.15 -1.27 -21.06
N TRP A 18 -16.91 -0.76 -20.95
CA TRP A 18 -15.74 -1.42 -21.52
C TRP A 18 -15.53 -2.82 -20.95
N ASP A 19 -15.65 -2.97 -19.63
CA ASP A 19 -15.48 -4.24 -18.93
C ASP A 19 -16.58 -5.24 -19.28
N PHE A 20 -17.83 -4.76 -19.38
CA PHE A 20 -18.98 -5.55 -19.81
C PHE A 20 -18.84 -6.05 -21.25
N ASN A 21 -18.27 -5.24 -22.14
CA ASN A 21 -18.05 -5.58 -23.54
C ASN A 21 -16.78 -6.41 -23.80
N GLY A 22 -16.13 -6.92 -22.75
CA GLY A 22 -14.98 -7.82 -22.88
C GLY A 22 -13.64 -7.11 -23.12
N ARG A 23 -13.58 -5.78 -22.98
CA ARG A 23 -12.35 -4.97 -22.99
C ARG A 23 -11.52 -5.13 -24.27
N ARG A 24 -12.12 -4.86 -25.43
CA ARG A 24 -11.43 -5.10 -26.71
C ARG A 24 -10.37 -4.03 -26.93
N PRO A 25 -9.18 -4.37 -27.44
CA PRO A 25 -8.11 -3.40 -27.68
C PRO A 25 -8.46 -2.30 -28.70
N THR A 26 -9.45 -2.55 -29.55
CA THR A 26 -9.92 -1.63 -30.60
C THR A 26 -11.04 -0.70 -30.12
N ASP A 27 -11.48 -0.81 -28.87
CA ASP A 27 -12.55 0.03 -28.33
C ASP A 27 -12.06 1.48 -28.19
N ASP A 28 -12.85 2.43 -28.68
CA ASP A 28 -12.62 3.86 -28.52
C ASP A 28 -13.14 4.33 -27.16
N LEU A 29 -12.29 4.21 -26.13
CA LEU A 29 -12.64 4.58 -24.76
C LEU A 29 -12.89 6.07 -24.55
N GLU A 30 -12.18 6.93 -25.30
CA GLU A 30 -12.41 8.36 -25.21
C GLU A 30 -13.76 8.74 -25.85
N GLY A 31 -14.11 8.14 -26.98
CA GLY A 31 -15.42 8.32 -27.60
C GLY A 31 -16.58 7.80 -26.72
N VAL A 32 -16.38 6.67 -26.04
CA VAL A 32 -17.32 6.18 -25.02
C VAL A 32 -17.46 7.19 -23.88
N LEU A 33 -16.35 7.68 -23.34
CA LEU A 33 -16.37 8.69 -22.28
C LEU A 33 -17.09 9.98 -22.71
N GLU A 34 -16.83 10.48 -23.91
CA GLU A 34 -17.47 11.69 -24.43
C GLU A 34 -19.00 11.51 -24.55
N ARG A 35 -19.44 10.33 -24.99
CA ARG A 35 -20.86 9.99 -25.02
C ARG A 35 -21.46 9.91 -23.61
N ASP A 36 -20.78 9.27 -22.67
CA ASP A 36 -21.24 9.14 -21.28
C ASP A 36 -21.29 10.51 -20.59
N VAL A 37 -20.33 11.41 -20.87
CA VAL A 37 -20.35 12.80 -20.38
C VAL A 37 -21.55 13.56 -20.93
N ALA A 38 -21.85 13.42 -22.22
CA ALA A 38 -22.99 14.09 -22.84
C ALA A 38 -24.33 13.65 -22.23
N GLU A 39 -24.46 12.37 -21.89
CA GLU A 39 -25.69 11.80 -21.31
C GLU A 39 -25.82 12.08 -19.81
N PHE A 40 -24.77 11.82 -19.04
CA PHE A 40 -24.85 11.74 -17.56
C PHE A 40 -24.24 12.94 -16.83
N ALA A 41 -23.43 13.75 -17.50
CA ALA A 41 -22.79 14.93 -16.93
C ALA A 41 -22.89 16.17 -17.84
N PRO A 42 -24.11 16.54 -18.32
CA PRO A 42 -24.26 17.68 -19.20
C PRO A 42 -23.79 18.97 -18.53
N GLY A 43 -22.97 19.75 -19.25
CA GLY A 43 -22.40 21.00 -18.73
C GLY A 43 -21.13 20.82 -17.89
N MET A 44 -20.61 19.60 -17.79
CA MET A 44 -19.32 19.35 -17.15
C MET A 44 -18.16 19.88 -17.98
N THR A 45 -17.27 20.64 -17.33
CA THR A 45 -16.15 21.31 -18.01
C THR A 45 -14.80 20.61 -17.82
N ASP A 46 -14.71 19.67 -16.87
CA ASP A 46 -13.45 19.02 -16.50
C ASP A 46 -13.21 17.70 -17.28
N LEU A 47 -13.37 17.78 -18.61
CA LEU A 47 -13.18 16.64 -19.51
C LEU A 47 -11.73 16.13 -19.48
N HIS A 48 -10.77 17.04 -19.27
CA HIS A 48 -9.37 16.69 -19.18
C HIS A 48 -9.08 15.76 -17.99
N PHE A 49 -9.59 16.08 -16.80
CA PHE A 49 -9.44 15.20 -15.63
C PHE A 49 -10.04 13.81 -15.87
N MET A 50 -11.23 13.72 -16.47
CA MET A 50 -11.86 12.43 -16.75
C MET A 50 -11.07 11.59 -17.74
N LYS A 51 -10.56 12.20 -18.82
CA LYS A 51 -9.71 11.53 -19.82
C LYS A 51 -8.41 11.02 -19.21
N GLU A 52 -7.74 11.87 -18.43
CA GLU A 52 -6.50 11.50 -17.74
C GLU A 52 -6.71 10.38 -16.72
N LEU A 53 -7.78 10.45 -15.92
CA LEU A 53 -8.13 9.40 -14.97
C LEU A 53 -8.42 8.08 -15.68
N LEU A 54 -9.25 8.10 -16.73
CA LEU A 54 -9.59 6.93 -17.52
C LEU A 54 -8.35 6.28 -18.15
N ARG A 55 -7.53 7.07 -18.84
CA ARG A 55 -6.29 6.59 -19.48
C ARG A 55 -5.36 5.94 -18.46
N SER A 56 -5.12 6.62 -17.35
CA SER A 56 -4.16 6.15 -16.35
C SER A 56 -4.63 4.87 -15.64
N ILE A 57 -5.93 4.72 -15.39
CA ILE A 57 -6.51 3.47 -14.88
C ILE A 57 -6.32 2.33 -15.88
N VAL A 58 -6.57 2.58 -17.18
CA VAL A 58 -6.43 1.57 -18.24
C VAL A 58 -4.97 1.13 -18.38
N GLU A 59 -4.03 2.07 -18.35
CA GLU A 59 -2.58 1.79 -18.40
C GLU A 59 -2.12 0.96 -17.20
N LYS A 60 -2.61 1.26 -16.00
CA LYS A 60 -2.25 0.56 -14.75
C LYS A 60 -3.13 -0.64 -14.43
N ARG A 61 -4.08 -0.99 -15.28
CA ARG A 61 -5.13 -1.99 -14.99
C ARG A 61 -4.55 -3.32 -14.51
N LYS A 62 -3.49 -3.83 -15.14
CA LYS A 62 -2.89 -5.12 -14.76
C LYS A 62 -2.28 -5.10 -13.36
N ASP A 63 -1.57 -4.03 -13.02
CA ASP A 63 -0.96 -3.83 -11.71
C ASP A 63 -2.06 -3.74 -10.65
N ILE A 64 -3.09 -2.92 -10.93
CA ILE A 64 -4.26 -2.74 -10.06
C ILE A 64 -5.03 -4.05 -9.85
N ASP A 65 -5.32 -4.80 -10.92
CA ASP A 65 -6.03 -6.08 -10.84
C ASP A 65 -5.25 -7.09 -9.98
N THR A 66 -3.92 -7.12 -10.10
CA THR A 66 -3.04 -7.94 -9.25
C THR A 66 -3.14 -7.53 -7.77
N ILE A 67 -3.20 -6.22 -7.49
CA ILE A 67 -3.36 -5.71 -6.12
C ILE A 67 -4.73 -6.07 -5.55
N ILE A 68 -5.80 -6.02 -6.37
CA ILE A 68 -7.15 -6.45 -5.95
C ILE A 68 -7.13 -7.91 -5.54
N GLU A 69 -6.55 -8.79 -6.36
CA GLU A 69 -6.47 -10.23 -6.07
C GLU A 69 -5.71 -10.53 -4.77
N LYS A 70 -4.61 -9.80 -4.53
CA LYS A 70 -3.82 -9.92 -3.30
C LYS A 70 -4.55 -9.39 -2.06
N ALA A 71 -5.27 -8.27 -2.20
CA ALA A 71 -6.00 -7.64 -1.11
C ALA A 71 -7.34 -8.34 -0.78
N ALA A 72 -7.86 -9.14 -1.71
CA ALA A 72 -9.10 -9.91 -1.56
C ALA A 72 -8.91 -11.38 -2.02
N PRO A 73 -8.06 -12.17 -1.35
CA PRO A 73 -7.70 -13.52 -1.81
C PRO A 73 -8.89 -14.49 -1.86
N ASP A 74 -9.90 -14.29 -1.02
CA ASP A 74 -11.14 -15.08 -1.02
C ASP A 74 -12.10 -14.72 -2.17
N TRP A 75 -11.81 -13.64 -2.91
CA TRP A 75 -12.66 -13.10 -3.97
C TRP A 75 -11.88 -12.94 -5.27
N PRO A 76 -11.79 -14.02 -6.09
CA PRO A 76 -11.20 -13.94 -7.42
C PRO A 76 -11.80 -12.79 -8.24
N LEU A 77 -10.98 -12.15 -9.07
CA LEU A 77 -11.35 -10.94 -9.79
C LEU A 77 -12.59 -11.11 -10.68
N ASP A 78 -12.80 -12.31 -11.22
CA ASP A 78 -13.97 -12.70 -12.03
C ASP A 78 -15.25 -12.88 -11.21
N LYS A 79 -15.13 -13.12 -9.90
CA LYS A 79 -16.25 -13.23 -8.95
C LYS A 79 -16.68 -11.89 -8.36
N ILE A 80 -15.82 -10.88 -8.45
CA ILE A 80 -16.17 -9.50 -8.08
C ILE A 80 -17.11 -8.93 -9.14
N SER A 81 -18.19 -8.27 -8.70
CA SER A 81 -19.13 -7.63 -9.61
C SER A 81 -18.40 -6.62 -10.50
N ILE A 82 -18.83 -6.48 -11.77
CA ILE A 82 -18.17 -5.57 -12.72
C ILE A 82 -18.13 -4.14 -12.16
N VAL A 83 -19.20 -3.71 -11.47
CA VAL A 83 -19.26 -2.41 -10.80
C VAL A 83 -18.21 -2.30 -9.70
N ASP A 84 -18.21 -3.21 -8.72
CA ASP A 84 -17.27 -3.17 -7.59
C ASP A 84 -15.82 -3.26 -8.06
N ARG A 85 -15.53 -4.09 -9.06
CA ARG A 85 -14.21 -4.23 -9.66
C ARG A 85 -13.72 -2.92 -10.26
N ASN A 86 -14.58 -2.21 -11.01
CA ASN A 86 -14.19 -0.92 -11.59
C ASN A 86 -14.10 0.20 -10.55
N ILE A 87 -14.91 0.15 -9.48
CA ILE A 87 -14.77 1.06 -8.33
C ILE A 87 -13.44 0.84 -7.61
N LEU A 88 -13.06 -0.43 -7.38
CA LEU A 88 -11.76 -0.78 -6.81
C LEU A 88 -10.63 -0.28 -7.70
N ARG A 89 -10.76 -0.38 -9.03
CA ARG A 89 -9.75 0.13 -9.96
C ARG A 89 -9.56 1.64 -9.84
N ILE A 90 -10.65 2.41 -9.80
CA ILE A 90 -10.60 3.87 -9.59
C ILE A 90 -9.96 4.18 -8.23
N GLY A 91 -10.47 3.55 -7.16
CA GLY A 91 -10.02 3.81 -5.79
C GLY A 91 -8.55 3.47 -5.57
N LEU A 92 -8.08 2.33 -6.08
CA LEU A 92 -6.68 1.91 -5.99
C LEU A 92 -5.78 2.77 -6.86
N TYR A 93 -6.23 3.17 -8.05
CA TYR A 93 -5.45 4.08 -8.88
C TYR A 93 -5.17 5.39 -8.15
N GLU A 94 -6.22 6.02 -7.64
CA GLU A 94 -6.08 7.28 -6.90
C GLU A 94 -5.32 7.12 -5.58
N LEU A 95 -5.42 5.96 -4.93
CA LEU A 95 -4.72 5.68 -3.69
C LEU A 95 -3.20 5.50 -3.88
N LEU A 96 -2.78 4.88 -4.99
CA LEU A 96 -1.42 4.40 -5.19
C LEU A 96 -0.60 5.22 -6.18
N PHE A 97 -1.24 5.79 -7.20
CA PHE A 97 -0.54 6.38 -8.35
C PHE A 97 -0.86 7.85 -8.58
N ALA A 98 -1.98 8.37 -8.06
CA ALA A 98 -2.30 9.78 -8.20
C ALA A 98 -1.42 10.68 -7.31
N ASP A 99 -1.26 11.94 -7.71
CA ASP A 99 -0.59 12.94 -6.89
C ASP A 99 -1.40 13.20 -5.61
N LYS A 100 -0.76 12.99 -4.46
CA LYS A 100 -1.34 13.16 -3.12
C LYS A 100 -1.74 14.61 -2.82
N GLY A 101 -1.10 15.57 -3.49
CA GLY A 101 -1.50 16.98 -3.44
C GLY A 101 -2.85 17.23 -4.11
N GLU A 102 -3.22 16.41 -5.10
CA GLU A 102 -4.48 16.52 -5.82
C GLU A 102 -5.60 15.67 -5.20
N VAL A 103 -5.29 14.43 -4.80
CA VAL A 103 -6.24 13.49 -4.20
C VAL A 103 -5.61 12.84 -2.96
N PRO A 104 -5.94 13.33 -1.75
CA PRO A 104 -5.48 12.69 -0.52
C PRO A 104 -6.01 11.26 -0.39
N GLU A 105 -5.25 10.36 0.25
CA GLU A 105 -5.55 8.93 0.32
C GLU A 105 -6.93 8.65 0.93
N LYS A 106 -7.27 9.35 2.01
CA LYS A 106 -8.58 9.22 2.66
C LYS A 106 -9.73 9.71 1.76
N VAL A 107 -9.46 10.67 0.89
CA VAL A 107 -10.47 11.17 -0.07
C VAL A 107 -10.69 10.11 -1.14
N ALA A 108 -9.63 9.53 -1.72
CA ALA A 108 -9.74 8.43 -2.68
C ALA A 108 -10.58 7.27 -2.13
N ILE A 109 -10.28 6.84 -0.90
CA ILE A 109 -11.03 5.76 -0.22
C ILE A 109 -12.49 6.14 -0.01
N ASN A 110 -12.77 7.33 0.51
CA ASN A 110 -14.15 7.76 0.76
C ASN A 110 -14.95 7.88 -0.54
N GLU A 111 -14.38 8.45 -1.60
CA GLU A 111 -15.06 8.60 -2.89
C GLU A 111 -15.38 7.24 -3.51
N ALA A 112 -14.46 6.27 -3.46
CA ALA A 112 -14.72 4.90 -3.91
C ALA A 112 -15.85 4.22 -3.10
N ILE A 113 -15.90 4.43 -1.78
CA ILE A 113 -16.97 3.90 -0.94
C ILE A 113 -18.33 4.52 -1.29
N GLU A 114 -18.37 5.83 -1.56
CA GLU A 114 -19.61 6.49 -1.98
C GLU A 114 -20.07 5.97 -3.34
N LEU A 115 -19.17 5.80 -4.32
CA LEU A 115 -19.51 5.15 -5.59
C LEU A 115 -20.10 3.75 -5.38
N ALA A 116 -19.52 2.96 -4.46
CA ALA A 116 -19.98 1.61 -4.17
C ALA A 116 -21.37 1.58 -3.54
N LYS A 117 -21.71 2.59 -2.74
CA LYS A 117 -23.08 2.74 -2.19
C LYS A 117 -24.08 3.19 -3.24
N THR A 118 -23.64 3.99 -4.22
CA THR A 118 -24.51 4.53 -5.27
C THR A 118 -24.80 3.51 -6.36
N TYR A 119 -23.79 2.77 -6.81
CA TYR A 119 -23.89 1.89 -7.99
C TYR A 119 -23.84 0.39 -7.67
N GLY A 120 -23.33 0.02 -6.49
CA GLY A 120 -23.18 -1.38 -6.08
C GLY A 120 -24.41 -1.96 -5.39
N GLY A 121 -24.24 -3.16 -4.84
CA GLY A 121 -25.24 -3.84 -4.00
C GLY A 121 -25.14 -3.46 -2.51
N GLU A 122 -26.01 -4.05 -1.69
CA GLU A 122 -26.11 -3.74 -0.25
C GLU A 122 -24.79 -3.87 0.52
N ASN A 123 -23.92 -4.81 0.11
CA ASN A 123 -22.63 -5.06 0.75
C ASN A 123 -21.43 -4.40 0.04
N SER A 124 -21.62 -3.77 -1.11
CA SER A 124 -20.54 -3.21 -1.94
C SER A 124 -19.72 -2.16 -1.19
N GLY A 125 -20.37 -1.22 -0.50
CA GLY A 125 -19.67 -0.19 0.29
C GLY A 125 -18.77 -0.77 1.39
N LYS A 126 -19.19 -1.87 2.03
CA LYS A 126 -18.38 -2.56 3.05
C LYS A 126 -17.21 -3.32 2.42
N PHE A 127 -17.48 -4.01 1.32
CA PHE A 127 -16.48 -4.75 0.56
C PHE A 127 -15.36 -3.83 0.05
N VAL A 128 -15.70 -2.76 -0.67
CA VAL A 128 -14.74 -1.79 -1.21
C VAL A 128 -13.93 -1.14 -0.09
N ASN A 129 -14.57 -0.74 1.01
CA ASN A 129 -13.87 -0.22 2.18
C ASN A 129 -12.88 -1.23 2.80
N GLY A 130 -13.25 -2.52 2.82
CA GLY A 130 -12.38 -3.60 3.30
C GLY A 130 -11.11 -3.71 2.46
N VAL A 131 -11.26 -3.82 1.14
CA VAL A 131 -10.13 -3.99 0.21
C VAL A 131 -9.21 -2.77 0.21
N LEU A 132 -9.76 -1.57 0.00
CA LEU A 132 -8.96 -0.33 0.00
C LEU A 132 -8.34 -0.05 1.37
N GLY A 133 -9.03 -0.41 2.45
CA GLY A 133 -8.54 -0.27 3.82
C GLY A 133 -7.38 -1.22 4.13
N SER A 134 -7.39 -2.45 3.60
CA SER A 134 -6.26 -3.38 3.71
C SER A 134 -5.03 -2.82 3.00
N VAL A 135 -5.19 -2.37 1.75
CA VAL A 135 -4.12 -1.74 0.98
C VAL A 135 -3.57 -0.50 1.69
N TYR A 136 -4.44 0.40 2.16
CA TYR A 136 -4.01 1.61 2.87
C TYR A 136 -3.21 1.31 4.15
N LYS A 137 -3.53 0.23 4.86
CA LYS A 137 -2.77 -0.19 6.06
C LYS A 137 -1.40 -0.75 5.71
N GLU A 138 -1.28 -1.50 4.63
CA GLU A 138 -0.01 -2.07 4.20
C GLU A 138 0.97 -0.98 3.75
N LEU A 139 0.48 0.09 3.11
CA LEU A 139 1.27 1.29 2.78
C LEU A 139 1.83 2.04 4.02
N GLY A 140 1.46 1.64 5.23
CA GLY A 140 1.85 2.34 6.46
C GLY A 140 0.97 3.54 6.81
N GLU A 141 -0.20 3.67 6.17
CA GLU A 141 -1.13 4.80 6.33
C GLU A 141 -0.52 6.20 6.12
N PRO A 142 0.16 6.46 4.98
CA PRO A 142 0.64 7.79 4.64
C PRO A 142 -0.55 8.77 4.62
N GLY A 143 -0.34 9.99 5.12
CA GLY A 143 -1.42 10.99 5.23
C GLY A 143 -2.32 10.86 6.47
N LYS A 144 -1.90 10.14 7.53
CA LYS A 144 -2.67 10.12 8.79
C LYS A 144 -3.00 11.52 9.32
N ASP A 145 -2.06 12.46 9.21
CA ASP A 145 -2.19 13.85 9.70
C ASP A 145 -3.02 14.74 8.76
N ALA A 146 -3.37 14.26 7.56
CA ALA A 146 -4.32 14.94 6.69
C ALA A 146 -5.73 14.82 7.30
N VAL A 147 -6.20 15.93 7.87
CA VAL A 147 -7.50 16.02 8.54
C VAL A 147 -8.61 15.95 7.48
N SER A 148 -9.37 14.84 7.45
CA SER A 148 -10.58 14.77 6.62
C SER A 148 -11.64 15.71 7.19
N LYS A 149 -12.04 16.74 6.45
CA LYS A 149 -13.21 17.55 6.81
C LYS A 149 -14.47 16.69 6.62
N LYS A 150 -15.14 16.43 7.76
CA LYS A 150 -16.44 15.75 7.96
C LYS A 150 -16.41 14.21 7.96
N GLY A 151 -16.36 13.68 9.17
CA GLY A 151 -16.86 12.35 9.56
C GLY A 151 -17.04 12.34 11.07
N LYS A 152 -18.18 11.86 11.57
CA LYS A 152 -18.59 11.88 12.99
C LYS A 152 -17.41 11.61 13.95
N ARG A 153 -17.29 12.42 15.02
CA ARG A 153 -16.30 12.27 16.11
C ARG A 153 -16.28 10.80 16.59
N LYS A 154 -15.37 9.98 16.06
CA LYS A 154 -14.87 8.82 16.79
C LYS A 154 -14.18 9.40 18.00
N VAL A 155 -14.44 8.84 19.18
CA VAL A 155 -13.78 9.25 20.43
C VAL A 155 -12.27 9.24 20.15
N GLU A 156 -11.67 10.42 20.04
CA GLU A 156 -10.23 10.55 19.89
C GLU A 156 -9.62 10.09 21.21
N VAL A 157 -9.09 8.87 21.20
CA VAL A 157 -8.24 8.41 22.30
C VAL A 157 -7.03 9.35 22.32
N PRO A 158 -6.77 10.08 23.43
CA PRO A 158 -5.59 10.93 23.56
C PRO A 158 -4.32 10.14 23.18
N PHE A 159 -3.33 10.79 22.56
CA PHE A 159 -2.12 10.13 22.07
C PHE A 159 -1.47 9.24 23.14
N GLU A 160 -1.46 9.70 24.39
CA GLU A 160 -0.88 8.99 25.54
C GLU A 160 -1.66 7.72 25.89
N LYS A 161 -2.96 7.67 25.58
CA LYS A 161 -3.87 6.55 25.84
C LYS A 161 -3.99 5.59 24.65
N MET A 162 -3.39 5.89 23.50
CA MET A 162 -3.43 5.01 22.33
C MET A 162 -2.67 3.71 22.61
N PRO A 163 -3.26 2.53 22.33
CA PRO A 163 -2.59 1.25 22.50
C PRO A 163 -1.28 1.19 21.72
N ILE A 164 -0.20 0.74 22.37
CA ILE A 164 1.11 0.58 21.73
C ILE A 164 1.26 -0.85 21.24
N PHE A 165 1.59 -1.00 19.97
CA PHE A 165 2.01 -2.24 19.34
C PHE A 165 3.50 -2.18 19.10
N LYS A 166 4.23 -3.07 19.78
CA LYS A 166 5.67 -3.19 19.60
C LYS A 166 5.95 -4.11 18.43
N LEU A 167 6.81 -3.63 17.55
CA LEU A 167 7.30 -4.31 16.36
C LEU A 167 8.82 -4.39 16.45
N CYS A 168 9.36 -5.41 15.82
CA CYS A 168 10.78 -5.61 15.64
C CYS A 168 11.10 -5.63 14.14
N GLY A 169 12.31 -5.22 13.77
CA GLY A 169 12.76 -5.29 12.39
C GLY A 169 14.29 -5.26 12.29
N ALA A 170 14.80 -5.54 11.10
CA ALA A 170 16.25 -5.59 10.88
C ALA A 170 16.67 -4.98 9.55
N VAL A 171 17.82 -4.31 9.58
CA VAL A 171 18.68 -4.21 8.40
C VAL A 171 19.60 -5.41 8.42
N VAL A 172 19.33 -6.37 7.54
CA VAL A 172 20.12 -7.59 7.41
C VAL A 172 21.23 -7.35 6.40
N TYR A 173 22.46 -7.60 6.79
CA TYR A 173 23.61 -7.52 5.90
C TYR A 173 24.36 -8.84 5.82
N ALA A 174 25.04 -9.04 4.69
CA ALA A 174 25.98 -10.13 4.49
C ALA A 174 27.22 -9.61 3.75
N ARG A 175 28.35 -10.28 3.97
CA ARG A 175 29.60 -10.01 3.24
C ARG A 175 29.85 -11.16 2.27
N ASP A 176 30.13 -10.83 1.01
CA ASP A 176 30.61 -11.78 0.01
C ASP A 176 31.84 -11.19 -0.69
N GLY A 177 33.01 -11.77 -0.41
CA GLY A 177 34.29 -11.18 -0.77
C GLY A 177 34.52 -9.79 -0.15
N ALA A 178 34.76 -8.79 -0.99
CA ALA A 178 34.96 -7.40 -0.58
C ALA A 178 33.64 -6.60 -0.52
N ASP A 179 32.55 -7.16 -1.05
CA ASP A 179 31.27 -6.49 -1.17
C ASP A 179 30.40 -6.72 0.07
N VAL A 180 29.59 -5.72 0.39
CA VAL A 180 28.58 -5.79 1.45
C VAL A 180 27.21 -5.64 0.81
N TYR A 181 26.33 -6.57 1.16
CA TYR A 181 24.97 -6.66 0.65
C TYR A 181 23.98 -6.43 1.77
N LEU A 182 22.87 -5.75 1.46
CA LEU A 182 21.74 -5.58 2.35
C LEU A 182 20.53 -6.30 1.77
N ALA A 183 19.83 -7.08 2.60
CA ALA A 183 18.60 -7.76 2.19
C ALA A 183 17.40 -6.84 2.38
N PHE A 184 16.54 -6.81 1.36
CA PHE A 184 15.25 -6.14 1.39
C PHE A 184 14.15 -7.12 0.98
N VAL A 185 12.95 -6.89 1.50
CA VAL A 185 11.71 -7.51 1.01
C VAL A 185 10.99 -6.51 0.12
N HIS A 186 10.37 -7.00 -0.94
CA HIS A 186 9.56 -6.20 -1.86
C HIS A 186 8.09 -6.39 -1.52
N ASP A 187 7.40 -5.26 -1.38
CA ASP A 187 5.97 -5.27 -1.18
C ASP A 187 5.21 -5.28 -2.50
N ILE A 188 3.94 -5.65 -2.39
CA ILE A 188 3.03 -5.76 -3.53
C ILE A 188 2.70 -4.41 -4.18
N PHE A 189 3.19 -3.30 -3.61
CA PHE A 189 3.02 -1.93 -4.10
C PHE A 189 4.27 -1.40 -4.82
N GLY A 190 5.28 -2.24 -5.05
CA GLY A 190 6.46 -1.85 -5.80
C GLY A 190 7.57 -1.20 -4.96
N HIS A 191 7.51 -1.29 -3.64
CA HIS A 191 8.52 -0.72 -2.75
C HIS A 191 9.38 -1.80 -2.09
N TRP A 192 10.68 -1.53 -1.99
CA TRP A 192 11.59 -2.29 -1.16
C TRP A 192 11.51 -1.78 0.28
N THR A 193 11.47 -2.70 1.24
CA THR A 193 11.38 -2.38 2.67
C THR A 193 12.17 -3.37 3.52
N LEU A 194 12.30 -3.05 4.80
CA LEU A 194 13.02 -3.87 5.78
C LEU A 194 12.11 -4.96 6.33
N SER A 195 12.71 -6.10 6.67
CA SER A 195 12.00 -7.17 7.38
C SER A 195 11.52 -6.65 8.73
N LYS A 196 10.21 -6.76 9.00
CA LYS A 196 9.59 -6.23 10.23
C LYS A 196 8.33 -7.01 10.62
N GLY A 197 8.15 -7.25 11.91
CA GLY A 197 6.98 -7.97 12.40
C GLY A 197 6.61 -7.71 13.85
N LYS A 198 5.51 -8.34 14.28
CA LYS A 198 5.03 -8.28 15.66
C LYS A 198 5.93 -9.09 16.59
N ILE A 199 6.17 -8.50 17.75
CA ILE A 199 6.78 -9.18 18.89
C ILE A 199 5.67 -9.96 19.60
N GLU A 200 5.94 -11.22 19.93
CA GLU A 200 5.00 -12.07 20.68
C GLU A 200 4.99 -11.71 22.18
N GLU A 201 3.96 -12.13 22.90
CA GLU A 201 3.88 -11.86 24.35
C GLU A 201 5.08 -12.50 25.06
N GLU A 202 5.74 -11.71 25.92
CA GLU A 202 6.94 -12.10 26.69
C GLU A 202 8.20 -12.40 25.85
N GLU A 203 8.18 -12.20 24.53
CA GLU A 203 9.33 -12.38 23.64
C GLU A 203 10.33 -11.20 23.76
N LYS A 204 11.63 -11.49 23.79
CA LYS A 204 12.66 -10.44 23.67
C LYS A 204 12.66 -9.87 22.25
N VAL A 205 12.91 -8.57 22.14
CA VAL A 205 12.85 -7.86 20.85
C VAL A 205 13.86 -8.45 19.85
N GLU A 206 15.05 -8.81 20.32
CA GLU A 206 16.11 -9.41 19.53
C GLU A 206 15.71 -10.79 19.00
N ASP A 207 15.14 -11.64 19.85
CA ASP A 207 14.70 -12.99 19.50
C ASP A 207 13.57 -12.92 18.46
N GLY A 208 12.60 -12.02 18.67
CA GLY A 208 11.54 -11.76 17.69
C GLY A 208 12.06 -11.21 16.37
N THR A 209 13.13 -10.40 16.41
CA THR A 209 13.79 -9.90 15.19
C THR A 209 14.39 -11.05 14.38
N VAL A 210 15.14 -11.94 15.03
CA VAL A 210 15.75 -13.10 14.37
C VAL A 210 14.68 -14.01 13.78
N ARG A 211 13.60 -14.28 14.54
CA ARG A 211 12.46 -15.06 14.07
C ARG A 211 11.82 -14.44 12.84
N LYS A 212 11.55 -13.12 12.85
CA LYS A 212 10.91 -12.44 11.71
C LYS A 212 11.77 -12.41 10.47
N VAL A 213 13.08 -12.19 10.62
CA VAL A 213 14.03 -12.31 9.51
C VAL A 213 14.00 -13.73 8.94
N LYS A 214 13.96 -14.76 9.79
CA LYS A 214 13.88 -16.14 9.31
C LYS A 214 12.57 -16.45 8.59
N GLU A 215 11.44 -15.95 9.10
CA GLU A 215 10.12 -16.10 8.48
C GLU A 215 10.06 -15.40 7.12
N GLU A 216 10.54 -14.16 7.00
CA GLU A 216 10.40 -13.35 5.78
C GLU A 216 11.52 -13.55 4.76
N LEU A 217 12.77 -13.75 5.19
CA LEU A 217 13.93 -13.85 4.31
C LEU A 217 14.46 -15.28 4.17
N GLY A 218 14.02 -16.21 5.02
CA GLY A 218 14.43 -17.61 4.95
C GLY A 218 15.85 -17.89 5.41
N ILE A 219 16.50 -16.95 6.10
CA ILE A 219 17.90 -17.06 6.55
C ILE A 219 18.06 -16.88 8.06
N ASP A 220 19.07 -17.52 8.62
CA ASP A 220 19.49 -17.31 10.01
C ASP A 220 20.41 -16.08 10.10
N VAL A 221 20.20 -15.27 11.14
CA VAL A 221 20.97 -14.04 11.39
C VAL A 221 21.39 -13.89 12.84
N VAL A 222 22.44 -13.10 13.08
CA VAL A 222 22.94 -12.73 14.40
C VAL A 222 22.81 -11.23 14.59
N ILE A 223 22.09 -10.81 15.62
CA ILE A 223 21.97 -9.40 16.00
C ILE A 223 23.34 -8.85 16.40
N LYS A 224 23.68 -7.67 15.89
CA LYS A 224 24.93 -6.96 16.19
C LYS A 224 24.66 -5.76 17.08
N GLU A 225 23.90 -4.79 16.59
CA GLU A 225 23.72 -3.51 17.26
C GLU A 225 22.32 -2.93 17.01
N PRO A 226 21.79 -2.12 17.95
CA PRO A 226 20.53 -1.41 17.74
C PRO A 226 20.69 -0.25 16.77
N LEU A 227 19.81 -0.17 15.76
CA LEU A 227 19.76 0.94 14.81
C LEU A 227 18.84 2.06 15.29
N GLY A 228 17.91 1.77 16.20
CA GLY A 228 17.01 2.76 16.77
C GLY A 228 15.56 2.37 16.57
N ASN A 229 14.66 3.33 16.72
CA ASN A 229 13.24 3.09 16.70
C ASN A 229 12.48 4.14 15.88
N ASN A 230 11.40 3.70 15.23
CA ASN A 230 10.42 4.58 14.60
C ASN A 230 9.08 4.38 15.28
N GLU A 231 8.39 5.48 15.57
CA GLU A 231 7.00 5.46 16.06
C GLU A 231 6.09 6.14 15.04
N TYR A 232 5.04 5.43 14.66
CA TYR A 232 3.99 5.98 13.82
C TYR A 232 2.64 5.50 14.34
N VAL A 233 1.65 6.38 14.28
CA VAL A 233 0.29 5.97 14.61
C VAL A 233 -0.22 5.17 13.40
N ALA A 234 -1.04 4.14 13.62
CA ALA A 234 -1.76 3.35 12.62
C ALA A 234 -3.24 3.20 13.03
N SER A 235 -4.11 2.73 12.14
CA SER A 235 -5.54 2.54 12.38
C SER A 235 -5.85 1.05 12.30
N ASP A 236 -6.12 0.47 13.46
CA ASP A 236 -6.54 -0.91 13.60
C ASP A 236 -8.07 -1.02 13.48
N PRO A 237 -8.60 -2.00 12.73
CA PRO A 237 -10.04 -2.13 12.51
C PRO A 237 -10.82 -2.45 13.79
N GLU A 238 -10.21 -3.13 14.76
CA GLU A 238 -10.85 -3.45 16.04
C GLU A 238 -10.51 -2.43 17.13
N LYS A 239 -9.25 -2.00 17.19
CA LYS A 239 -8.71 -1.17 18.29
C LYS A 239 -8.70 0.33 18.01
N GLY A 240 -9.04 0.76 16.80
CA GLY A 240 -9.03 2.17 16.42
C GLY A 240 -7.61 2.71 16.23
N LYS A 241 -7.32 3.94 16.67
CA LYS A 241 -5.97 4.52 16.54
C LYS A 241 -5.00 3.82 17.50
N ILE A 242 -3.96 3.22 16.94
CA ILE A 242 -2.89 2.53 17.67
C ILE A 242 -1.55 3.20 17.38
N ARG A 243 -0.57 3.07 18.27
CA ARG A 243 0.81 3.49 18.05
C ARG A 243 1.66 2.27 17.73
N LYS A 244 2.25 2.23 16.54
CA LYS A 244 3.22 1.21 16.15
C LYS A 244 4.61 1.74 16.44
N GLN A 245 5.35 1.03 17.29
CA GLN A 245 6.73 1.32 17.63
C GLN A 245 7.60 0.19 17.10
N VAL A 246 8.41 0.47 16.09
CA VAL A 246 9.33 -0.51 15.50
C VAL A 246 10.72 -0.27 16.05
N ASN A 247 11.34 -1.29 16.62
CA ASN A 247 12.75 -1.29 16.98
C ASN A 247 13.55 -2.02 15.91
N TYR A 248 14.54 -1.36 15.34
CA TYR A 248 15.39 -1.90 14.30
C TYR A 248 16.76 -2.28 14.83
N PHE A 249 17.28 -3.40 14.33
CA PHE A 249 18.62 -3.89 14.62
C PHE A 249 19.43 -4.09 13.34
N LEU A 250 20.75 -3.95 13.47
CA LEU A 250 21.68 -4.44 12.47
C LEU A 250 21.89 -5.93 12.72
N ALA A 251 21.66 -6.76 11.71
CA ALA A 251 21.79 -8.21 11.82
C ALA A 251 22.72 -8.73 10.72
N GLU A 252 23.66 -9.60 11.07
CA GLU A 252 24.56 -10.25 10.11
C GLU A 252 24.04 -11.63 9.75
N GLY A 253 23.91 -11.91 8.46
CA GLY A 253 23.56 -13.21 7.90
C GLY A 253 24.62 -13.72 6.93
N LYS A 254 24.42 -14.96 6.45
CA LYS A 254 25.19 -15.49 5.32
C LYS A 254 24.61 -14.98 4.01
N PHE A 255 25.47 -14.68 3.06
CA PHE A 255 25.04 -14.39 1.69
C PHE A 255 24.59 -15.71 1.04
N ASP A 256 23.27 -15.92 1.00
CA ASP A 256 22.63 -17.13 0.48
C ASP A 256 21.29 -16.75 -0.18
N ASN A 257 20.66 -17.68 -0.87
CA ASN A 257 19.37 -17.49 -1.51
C ASN A 257 18.29 -17.12 -0.49
N LEU A 258 17.72 -15.94 -0.65
CA LEU A 258 16.57 -15.50 0.13
C LEU A 258 15.33 -16.25 -0.34
N LYS A 259 14.56 -16.78 0.61
CA LYS A 259 13.29 -17.43 0.35
C LYS A 259 12.21 -16.66 1.07
N LEU A 260 11.42 -15.92 0.29
CA LEU A 260 10.30 -15.18 0.84
C LEU A 260 9.32 -16.14 1.51
N GLY A 261 9.03 -15.92 2.79
CA GLY A 261 7.99 -16.66 3.49
C GLY A 261 6.58 -16.29 3.03
N SER A 262 5.60 -17.07 3.48
CA SER A 262 4.19 -16.76 3.29
C SER A 262 3.72 -15.67 4.24
N SER A 263 4.22 -14.45 4.05
CA SER A 263 3.77 -13.23 4.73
C SER A 263 2.90 -12.41 3.77
N GLY A 264 1.67 -12.09 4.19
CA GLY A 264 0.76 -11.27 3.38
C GLY A 264 1.37 -9.90 3.08
N GLY A 265 1.29 -9.47 1.83
CA GLY A 265 1.75 -8.14 1.38
C GLY A 265 3.19 -8.06 0.85
N LEU A 266 3.94 -9.17 0.82
CA LEU A 266 5.27 -9.24 0.20
C LEU A 266 5.25 -10.18 -1.02
N ASP A 267 6.02 -9.86 -2.06
CA ASP A 267 6.13 -10.70 -3.26
C ASP A 267 7.56 -10.96 -3.77
N ASP A 268 8.58 -10.33 -3.18
CA ASP A 268 9.99 -10.67 -3.47
C ASP A 268 10.90 -10.45 -2.24
N ALA A 269 12.10 -11.04 -2.26
CA ALA A 269 13.17 -10.80 -1.31
C ALA A 269 14.52 -10.88 -2.02
N ARG A 270 15.34 -9.82 -1.93
CA ARG A 270 16.62 -9.74 -2.66
C ARG A 270 17.74 -9.09 -1.86
N TRP A 271 18.95 -9.50 -2.19
CA TRP A 271 20.18 -8.82 -1.79
C TRP A 271 20.50 -7.69 -2.76
N PHE A 272 20.85 -6.53 -2.21
CA PHE A 272 21.35 -5.39 -2.96
C PHE A 272 22.74 -5.02 -2.48
N LYS A 273 23.65 -4.69 -3.40
CA LYS A 273 24.93 -4.10 -3.01
C LYS A 273 24.65 -2.77 -2.34
N MET A 274 25.45 -2.45 -1.32
CA MET A 274 25.29 -1.20 -0.58
C MET A 274 25.26 0.05 -1.48
N ALA A 275 26.04 0.07 -2.57
CA ALA A 275 26.08 1.16 -3.53
C ALA A 275 24.79 1.36 -4.33
N ASP A 276 23.98 0.29 -4.49
CA ASP A 276 22.78 0.32 -5.33
C ASP A 276 21.53 0.75 -4.55
N ILE A 277 21.60 0.80 -3.21
CA ILE A 277 20.46 1.10 -2.33
C ILE A 277 19.80 2.44 -2.66
N VAL A 278 20.60 3.44 -3.04
CA VAL A 278 20.11 4.79 -3.39
C VAL A 278 19.20 4.82 -4.62
N SER A 279 19.24 3.76 -5.44
CA SER A 279 18.40 3.62 -6.64
C SER A 279 17.08 2.87 -6.37
N LEU A 280 16.92 2.30 -5.18
CA LEU A 280 15.74 1.52 -4.84
C LEU A 280 14.55 2.43 -4.53
N ASN A 281 13.38 2.01 -4.99
CA ASN A 281 12.12 2.62 -4.57
C ASN A 281 11.80 2.16 -3.13
N ILE A 282 12.21 2.94 -2.13
CA ILE A 282 12.02 2.63 -0.70
C ILE A 282 11.17 3.70 -0.02
N TYR A 283 10.48 3.31 1.05
CA TYR A 283 9.73 4.28 1.85
C TYR A 283 10.65 5.27 2.56
N ASN A 284 10.24 6.54 2.62
CA ASN A 284 11.02 7.62 3.24
C ASN A 284 11.22 7.44 4.75
N ASP A 285 10.34 6.69 5.42
CA ASP A 285 10.41 6.47 6.87
C ASP A 285 11.54 5.51 7.28
N ILE A 286 11.94 4.59 6.39
CA ILE A 286 13.03 3.64 6.65
C ILE A 286 14.41 4.17 6.24
N LEU A 287 14.49 5.22 5.42
CA LEU A 287 15.74 5.83 4.97
C LEU A 287 16.70 6.19 6.12
N PRO A 288 16.27 6.80 7.24
CA PRO A 288 17.17 7.10 8.36
C PRO A 288 17.80 5.85 8.99
N ILE A 289 17.02 4.76 9.08
CA ILE A 289 17.46 3.48 9.66
C ILE A 289 18.50 2.82 8.74
N VAL A 290 18.22 2.77 7.43
CA VAL A 290 19.13 2.22 6.42
C VAL A 290 20.43 3.04 6.37
N THR A 291 20.33 4.37 6.39
CA THR A 291 21.50 5.27 6.39
C THR A 291 22.40 5.03 7.59
N LYS A 292 21.81 4.87 8.78
CA LYS A 292 22.58 4.57 9.99
C LYS A 292 23.30 3.22 9.90
N ALA A 293 22.62 2.18 9.38
CA ALA A 293 23.24 0.88 9.15
C ALA A 293 24.43 0.97 8.19
N VAL A 294 24.27 1.70 7.09
CA VAL A 294 25.35 1.94 6.12
C VAL A 294 26.55 2.63 6.77
N ASN A 295 26.34 3.67 7.60
CA ASN A 295 27.43 4.36 8.30
C ASN A 295 28.20 3.40 9.23
N ILE A 296 27.48 2.59 10.03
CA ILE A 296 28.09 1.59 10.91
C ILE A 296 28.92 0.59 10.10
N LEU A 297 28.39 0.09 8.97
CA LEU A 297 29.08 -0.87 8.11
C LEU A 297 30.32 -0.30 7.41
N LEU A 298 30.34 1.02 7.17
CA LEU A 298 31.49 1.76 6.64
C LEU A 298 32.50 2.18 7.73
N GLY A 299 32.20 1.91 9.01
CA GLY A 299 33.03 2.33 10.14
C GLY A 299 33.03 3.84 10.39
N LYS A 300 31.93 4.53 10.07
CA LYS A 300 31.73 5.97 10.24
C LYS A 300 30.77 6.30 11.38
#